data_AF-A0A087UAZ2-F1
#
_entry.id   AF-A0A087UAZ2-F1
#
_cell.length_a   1.000
_cell.length_b   1.000
_cell.length_c   1.000
_cell.angle_alpha   90.00
_cell.angle_beta   90.00
_cell.angle_gamma   90.00
#
_symmetry.space_group_name_H-M   'P 1'
#
loop_
_entity.id
_entity.type
_entity.pdbx_description
1 polymer ?
#
loop_
_entity_poly.entity_id
_entity_poly.type
_entity_poly.pdbx_seq_one_letter_code
_entity_poly.pdbx_strand_id
1 'polypeptide(L)'
;MIQFKIAVGCGEYTDNCLTNNSIRLEFSKEPGSGIWELVNKGCFPSNTIHSECAPNDFYSPSIYSTNTHKQWTLVMFYLPEKTYSSTTQFRWIQETPTNIPKPRNLPTWAIDDIYIGEACPFLCHGKGICVKGKCRCYPGFTGDDCKPETSLKTARILPTMFLDSFENGLSADLWELAKGGWISQECGSLAPHGGGKHLYMGECGVREIVTKELDTSAASKLMFVLRIGSEEGFSQCHVNLLHASASDKSVVLQYSIDDGISWEFIALHSARDFKQPRRLVYEIPERAKIYGVRFRWWQPFHEGRGYDQWALDNVEIV
;
A
#
# COMPACT_ATOMS: atom_id res chain seq x y z
N MET A 1 -13.80 -12.67 -8.32
CA MET A 1 -13.25 -11.54 -7.53
C MET A 1 -13.91 -11.52 -6.16
N ILE A 2 -13.34 -10.76 -5.24
CA ILE A 2 -13.96 -10.39 -3.96
C ILE A 2 -13.92 -8.87 -3.80
N GLN A 3 -14.99 -8.30 -3.26
CA GLN A 3 -15.14 -6.89 -2.92
C GLN A 3 -15.92 -6.76 -1.61
N PHE A 4 -15.50 -5.87 -0.74
CA PHE A 4 -16.21 -5.53 0.49
C PHE A 4 -15.67 -4.22 1.04
N LYS A 5 -16.47 -3.55 1.87
CA LYS A 5 -15.99 -2.45 2.71
C LYS A 5 -15.65 -2.98 4.09
N ILE A 6 -14.59 -2.45 4.69
CA ILE A 6 -14.22 -2.76 6.07
C ILE A 6 -13.79 -1.49 6.80
N ALA A 7 -14.16 -1.39 8.08
CA ALA A 7 -13.67 -0.41 9.01
C ALA A 7 -13.27 -1.12 10.31
N VAL A 8 -12.10 -0.80 10.85
CA VAL A 8 -11.51 -1.40 12.05
C VAL A 8 -11.13 -0.30 13.03
N GLY A 9 -11.64 -0.38 14.25
CA GLY A 9 -11.46 0.59 15.33
C GLY A 9 -12.48 1.72 15.36
N CYS A 10 -13.39 1.81 14.37
CA CYS A 10 -14.51 2.77 14.33
C CYS A 10 -14.16 4.24 14.68
N GLY A 11 -12.93 4.68 14.39
CA GLY A 11 -12.44 6.03 14.69
C GLY A 11 -11.86 6.25 16.10
N GLU A 12 -11.76 5.21 16.94
CA GLU A 12 -11.07 5.30 18.24
C GLU A 12 -9.54 5.37 18.06
N TYR A 13 -8.92 6.28 18.79
CA TYR A 13 -7.52 6.69 18.62
C TYR A 13 -6.56 5.80 19.41
N THR A 14 -5.77 4.98 18.71
CA THR A 14 -4.32 4.79 18.96
C THR A 14 -3.71 3.96 17.83
N ASP A 15 -2.75 4.52 17.10
CA ASP A 15 -1.86 3.71 16.25
C ASP A 15 -0.99 2.86 17.15
N ASN A 16 -1.25 1.57 17.16
CA ASN A 16 -0.55 0.62 17.99
C ASN A 16 0.33 -0.25 17.11
N CYS A 17 1.60 -0.38 17.47
CA CYS A 17 2.53 -1.31 16.83
C CYS A 17 2.14 -2.79 17.06
N LEU A 18 1.20 -3.04 17.97
CA LEU A 18 0.63 -4.36 18.23
C LEU A 18 -0.45 -4.67 17.19
N THR A 19 -0.12 -5.54 16.23
CA THR A 19 -1.06 -6.03 15.20
C THR A 19 -1.83 -7.28 15.62
N ASN A 20 -1.68 -7.73 16.87
CA ASN A 20 -2.20 -9.00 17.39
C ASN A 20 -3.74 -9.17 17.35
N ASN A 21 -4.50 -8.12 17.03
CA ASN A 21 -5.97 -8.15 17.00
C ASN A 21 -6.54 -7.81 15.61
N SER A 22 -5.75 -8.05 14.56
CA SER A 22 -6.15 -7.78 13.18
C SER A 22 -7.22 -8.77 12.69
N ILE A 23 -8.06 -8.30 11.78
CA ILE A 23 -9.09 -9.07 11.11
C ILE A 23 -8.45 -9.78 9.93
N ARG A 24 -8.55 -11.10 9.88
CA ARG A 24 -8.02 -11.91 8.78
C ARG A 24 -9.14 -12.34 7.87
N LEU A 25 -8.94 -12.17 6.57
CA LEU A 25 -9.78 -12.77 5.54
C LEU A 25 -9.16 -14.10 5.12
N GLU A 26 -9.88 -15.17 5.42
CA GLU A 26 -9.46 -16.55 5.22
C GLU A 26 -10.46 -17.29 4.32
N PHE A 27 -10.00 -18.39 3.72
CA PHE A 27 -10.83 -19.31 2.96
C PHE A 27 -10.60 -20.76 3.38
N SER A 28 -11.59 -21.61 3.08
CA SER A 28 -11.50 -23.07 3.19
C SER A 28 -12.19 -23.70 1.98
N LYS A 29 -11.57 -24.70 1.37
CA LYS A 29 -12.19 -25.48 0.27
C LYS A 29 -13.05 -26.62 0.76
N GLU A 30 -12.88 -27.03 2.01
CA GLU A 30 -13.52 -28.20 2.59
C GLU A 30 -14.43 -27.76 3.74
N PRO A 31 -15.73 -27.61 3.49
CA PRO A 31 -16.69 -27.26 4.53
C PRO A 31 -16.59 -28.23 5.71
N GLY A 32 -16.37 -27.69 6.91
CA GLY A 32 -16.29 -28.48 8.14
C GLY A 32 -14.91 -29.05 8.49
N SER A 33 -13.88 -28.90 7.64
CA SER A 33 -12.51 -29.36 7.94
C SER A 33 -11.88 -28.66 9.14
N GLY A 34 -12.34 -27.44 9.46
CA GLY A 34 -11.71 -26.56 10.45
C GLY A 34 -10.37 -25.98 9.98
N ILE A 35 -9.92 -26.31 8.77
CA ILE A 35 -8.69 -25.81 8.16
C ILE A 35 -9.02 -24.53 7.38
N TRP A 36 -8.33 -23.46 7.74
CA TRP A 36 -8.50 -22.14 7.14
C TRP A 36 -7.15 -21.54 6.80
N GLU A 37 -7.07 -20.90 5.64
CA GLU A 37 -5.86 -20.24 5.17
C GLU A 37 -6.16 -18.81 4.75
N LEU A 38 -5.18 -17.91 4.85
CA LEU A 38 -5.32 -16.55 4.32
C LEU A 38 -5.60 -16.58 2.82
N VAL A 39 -6.56 -15.76 2.39
CA VAL A 39 -6.86 -15.58 0.96
C VAL A 39 -5.61 -15.11 0.23
N ASN A 40 -4.99 -14.03 0.70
CA ASN A 40 -3.69 -13.56 0.22
C ASN A 40 -2.67 -13.68 1.35
N LYS A 41 -1.61 -14.47 1.11
CA LYS A 41 -0.40 -14.42 1.93
C LYS A 41 0.40 -13.18 1.52
N GLY A 42 1.11 -12.56 2.45
CA GLY A 42 1.94 -11.39 2.13
C GLY A 42 3.13 -11.82 1.30
N CYS A 43 3.33 -11.16 0.16
CA CYS A 43 4.51 -11.37 -0.68
C CYS A 43 5.51 -10.26 -0.40
N PHE A 44 6.57 -10.63 0.32
CA PHE A 44 7.63 -9.73 0.77
C PHE A 44 8.99 -10.14 0.18
N PRO A 45 9.98 -9.24 0.13
CA PRO A 45 11.31 -9.52 -0.41
C PRO A 45 12.01 -10.79 0.12
N SER A 46 11.78 -11.19 1.37
CA SER A 46 12.33 -12.41 1.97
C SER A 46 11.70 -13.71 1.43
N ASN A 47 10.45 -13.64 0.96
CA ASN A 47 9.61 -14.78 0.64
C ASN A 47 9.33 -14.91 -0.87
N THR A 48 10.16 -14.31 -1.73
CA THR A 48 10.03 -14.36 -3.20
C THR A 48 10.20 -15.76 -3.81
N ILE A 49 10.61 -16.76 -3.01
CA ILE A 49 10.78 -18.15 -3.42
C ILE A 49 9.52 -18.99 -3.11
N HIS A 50 8.54 -18.43 -2.37
CA HIS A 50 7.29 -19.14 -2.12
C HIS A 50 6.52 -19.27 -3.43
N SER A 51 6.01 -20.47 -3.73
CA SER A 51 5.27 -20.78 -4.97
C SER A 51 4.01 -19.93 -5.22
N GLU A 52 3.59 -19.13 -4.23
CA GLU A 52 2.42 -18.26 -4.29
C GLU A 52 2.76 -16.80 -4.64
N CYS A 53 4.04 -16.43 -4.60
CA CYS A 53 4.50 -15.08 -4.91
C CYS A 53 5.17 -15.07 -6.28
N ALA A 54 4.62 -14.32 -7.23
CA ALA A 54 5.29 -14.10 -8.49
C ALA A 54 6.57 -13.26 -8.27
N PRO A 55 7.60 -13.44 -9.11
CA PRO A 55 8.80 -12.61 -9.04
C PRO A 55 8.45 -11.13 -9.14
N ASN A 56 8.98 -10.33 -8.20
CA ASN A 56 8.73 -8.89 -8.09
C ASN A 56 7.27 -8.49 -7.84
N ASP A 57 6.41 -9.42 -7.43
CA ASP A 57 5.04 -9.11 -7.01
C ASP A 57 4.99 -8.95 -5.49
N PHE A 58 4.88 -7.71 -5.02
CA PHE A 58 4.93 -7.38 -3.60
C PHE A 58 3.61 -6.76 -3.15
N TYR A 59 2.96 -7.40 -2.18
CA TYR A 59 1.69 -6.94 -1.64
C TYR A 59 1.48 -7.41 -0.19
N SER A 60 0.65 -6.66 0.52
CA SER A 60 0.28 -6.97 1.91
C SER A 60 -0.67 -8.17 1.98
N PRO A 61 -0.62 -8.97 3.06
CA PRO A 61 -1.55 -10.08 3.26
C PRO A 61 -3.00 -9.57 3.40
N SER A 62 -3.98 -10.48 3.29
CA SER A 62 -5.41 -10.21 3.53
C SER A 62 -5.72 -10.07 5.03
N ILE A 63 -5.03 -9.13 5.68
CA ILE A 63 -5.08 -8.81 7.11
C ILE A 63 -5.37 -7.31 7.26
N TYR A 64 -6.42 -7.00 8.01
CA TYR A 64 -6.96 -5.65 8.18
C TYR A 64 -6.87 -5.25 9.64
N SER A 65 -6.38 -4.04 9.92
CA SER A 65 -6.13 -3.57 11.28
C SER A 65 -6.56 -2.13 11.42
N THR A 66 -6.56 -1.63 12.66
CA THR A 66 -6.74 -0.20 12.95
C THR A 66 -5.68 0.67 12.29
N ASN A 67 -4.51 0.13 11.91
CA ASN A 67 -3.48 0.94 11.26
C ASN A 67 -3.72 1.06 9.75
N THR A 68 -4.41 0.08 9.15
CA THR A 68 -4.63 0.03 7.70
C THR A 68 -6.01 0.58 7.30
N HIS A 69 -7.06 0.27 8.08
CA HIS A 69 -8.48 0.47 7.72
C HIS A 69 -9.27 1.17 8.85
N LYS A 70 -8.81 2.34 9.32
CA LYS A 70 -9.50 3.15 10.37
C LYS A 70 -10.90 3.60 9.98
N GLN A 71 -11.04 3.97 8.71
CA GLN A 71 -12.28 4.43 8.10
C GLN A 71 -12.78 3.37 7.13
N TRP A 72 -14.02 3.54 6.67
CA TRP A 72 -14.59 2.68 5.63
C TRP A 72 -13.74 2.72 4.37
N THR A 73 -13.05 1.62 4.11
CA THR A 73 -12.22 1.45 2.92
C THR A 73 -12.80 0.31 2.10
N LEU A 74 -12.95 0.55 0.79
CA LEU A 74 -13.31 -0.48 -0.17
C LEU A 74 -12.08 -1.34 -0.47
N VAL A 75 -12.18 -2.64 -0.20
CA VAL A 75 -11.18 -3.64 -0.55
C VAL A 75 -11.72 -4.44 -1.72
N MET A 76 -10.95 -4.55 -2.79
CA MET A 76 -11.30 -5.38 -3.94
C MET A 76 -10.05 -5.96 -4.59
N PHE A 77 -10.12 -7.23 -4.99
CA PHE A 77 -9.03 -7.90 -5.69
C PHE A 77 -9.52 -9.18 -6.40
N TYR A 78 -8.72 -9.67 -7.35
CA TYR A 78 -8.95 -10.97 -7.97
C TYR A 78 -8.68 -12.08 -6.96
N LEU A 79 -9.62 -13.02 -6.86
CA LEU A 79 -9.43 -14.18 -6.00
C LEU A 79 -8.27 -15.03 -6.55
N PRO A 80 -7.28 -15.42 -5.73
CA PRO A 80 -6.21 -16.29 -6.19
C PRO A 80 -6.73 -17.65 -6.65
N GLU A 81 -6.04 -18.29 -7.60
CA GLU A 81 -6.43 -19.60 -8.13
C GLU A 81 -6.55 -20.68 -7.05
N LYS A 82 -5.72 -20.58 -6.01
CA LYS A 82 -5.80 -21.46 -4.84
C LYS A 82 -7.13 -21.38 -4.10
N THR A 83 -7.98 -20.38 -4.35
CA THR A 83 -9.32 -20.27 -3.75
C THR A 83 -10.41 -20.88 -4.63
N TYR A 84 -10.10 -21.31 -5.85
CA TYR A 84 -11.10 -21.84 -6.78
C TYR A 84 -11.53 -23.25 -6.37
N SER A 85 -12.80 -23.36 -5.99
CA SER A 85 -13.56 -24.60 -5.76
C SER A 85 -15.05 -24.26 -5.76
N SER A 86 -15.91 -25.23 -6.07
CA SER A 86 -17.37 -25.09 -5.93
C SER A 86 -17.83 -25.03 -4.46
N THR A 87 -16.95 -25.40 -3.54
CA THR A 87 -17.22 -25.51 -2.10
C THR A 87 -16.47 -24.47 -1.26
N THR A 88 -15.79 -23.50 -1.89
CA THR A 88 -15.00 -22.51 -1.16
C THR A 88 -15.88 -21.65 -0.26
N GLN A 89 -15.51 -21.59 1.03
CA GLN A 89 -16.09 -20.71 2.02
C GLN A 89 -15.07 -19.63 2.40
N PHE A 90 -15.56 -18.42 2.67
CA PHE A 90 -14.75 -17.31 3.15
C PHE A 90 -15.20 -16.91 4.55
N ARG A 91 -14.25 -16.46 5.38
CA ARG A 91 -14.56 -15.85 6.68
C ARG A 91 -13.69 -14.64 6.95
N TRP A 92 -14.27 -13.67 7.65
CA TRP A 92 -13.54 -12.62 8.34
C TRP A 92 -13.49 -12.99 9.80
N ILE A 93 -12.28 -13.15 10.35
CA ILE A 93 -12.09 -13.60 11.72
C ILE A 93 -11.15 -12.66 12.46
N GLN A 94 -11.54 -12.29 13.67
CA GLN A 94 -10.67 -11.66 14.65
C GLN A 94 -10.39 -12.70 15.71
N GLU A 95 -9.14 -13.15 15.83
CA GLU A 95 -8.77 -14.12 16.87
C GLU A 95 -8.82 -13.46 18.24
N THR A 96 -9.47 -14.14 19.18
CA THR A 96 -9.48 -13.75 20.59
C THR A 96 -8.64 -14.75 21.38
N PRO A 97 -7.73 -14.30 22.26
CA PRO A 97 -7.01 -15.20 23.17
C PRO A 97 -7.99 -16.11 23.91
N THR A 98 -7.81 -17.43 23.77
CA THR A 98 -8.73 -18.47 24.28
C THR A 98 -8.96 -18.43 25.79
N ASN A 99 -8.05 -17.79 26.53
CA ASN A 99 -8.07 -17.69 28.00
C ASN A 99 -8.71 -16.40 28.54
N ILE A 100 -9.23 -15.50 27.68
CA ILE A 100 -9.82 -14.23 28.12
C ILE A 100 -11.22 -14.07 27.47
N PRO A 101 -12.32 -14.23 28.22
CA PRO A 101 -13.69 -14.23 27.69
C PRO A 101 -14.09 -12.96 26.91
N LYS A 102 -13.44 -11.81 27.21
CA LYS A 102 -13.48 -10.56 26.44
C LYS A 102 -12.20 -9.78 26.71
N PRO A 103 -11.19 -9.76 25.81
CA PRO A 103 -10.06 -8.88 25.98
C PRO A 103 -10.57 -7.45 25.94
N ARG A 104 -10.29 -6.64 26.97
CA ARG A 104 -10.87 -5.30 27.15
C ARG A 104 -10.53 -4.30 26.03
N ASN A 105 -9.58 -4.63 25.14
CA ASN A 105 -9.01 -3.72 24.16
C ASN A 105 -8.99 -4.29 22.72
N LEU A 106 -9.95 -5.15 22.36
CA LEU A 106 -10.10 -5.54 20.95
C LEU A 106 -10.75 -4.39 20.17
N PRO A 107 -10.20 -4.01 19.01
CA PRO A 107 -10.87 -3.03 18.16
C PRO A 107 -12.19 -3.60 17.66
N THR A 108 -13.25 -2.81 17.78
CA THR A 108 -14.52 -3.09 17.10
C THR A 108 -14.32 -2.97 15.60
N TRP A 109 -15.06 -3.75 14.81
CA TRP A 109 -14.95 -3.70 13.36
C TRP A 109 -16.28 -4.02 12.70
N ALA A 110 -16.45 -3.54 11.47
CA ALA A 110 -17.63 -3.77 10.66
C ALA A 110 -17.23 -4.05 9.21
N ILE A 111 -18.04 -4.86 8.54
CA ILE A 111 -17.95 -5.13 7.11
C ILE A 111 -19.28 -4.81 6.45
N ASP A 112 -19.23 -4.35 5.20
CA ASP A 112 -20.41 -3.99 4.41
C ASP A 112 -20.16 -4.23 2.91
N ASP A 113 -21.20 -4.16 2.09
CA ASP A 113 -21.14 -4.23 0.61
C ASP A 113 -20.36 -5.45 0.06
N ILE A 114 -20.54 -6.62 0.69
CA ILE A 114 -19.83 -7.85 0.30
C ILE A 114 -20.32 -8.36 -1.06
N TYR A 115 -19.39 -8.55 -1.98
CA TYR A 115 -19.59 -9.19 -3.27
C TYR A 115 -18.49 -10.22 -3.52
N ILE A 116 -18.90 -11.47 -3.74
CA ILE A 116 -18.02 -12.58 -4.12
C ILE A 116 -18.65 -13.23 -5.34
N GLY A 117 -17.94 -13.21 -6.48
CA GLY A 117 -18.50 -13.73 -7.72
C GLY A 117 -17.66 -13.42 -8.94
N GLU A 118 -18.31 -13.40 -10.10
CA GLU A 118 -17.71 -13.07 -11.38
C GLU A 118 -16.98 -11.72 -11.31
N ALA A 119 -15.78 -11.66 -11.87
CA ALA A 119 -14.99 -10.44 -11.87
C ALA A 119 -15.59 -9.43 -12.85
N CYS A 120 -15.78 -8.20 -12.37
CA CYS A 120 -16.07 -7.10 -13.28
C CYS A 120 -14.85 -6.80 -14.16
N PRO A 121 -15.06 -6.27 -15.38
CA PRO A 121 -13.98 -5.82 -16.25
C PRO A 121 -13.02 -4.88 -15.52
N PHE A 122 -11.73 -5.24 -15.49
CA PHE A 122 -10.66 -4.47 -14.83
C PHE A 122 -10.98 -4.02 -13.40
N LEU A 123 -11.81 -4.76 -12.65
CA LEU A 123 -12.26 -4.38 -11.32
C LEU A 123 -12.84 -2.94 -11.28
N CYS A 124 -13.53 -2.53 -12.35
CA CYS A 124 -14.09 -1.19 -12.52
C CYS A 124 -13.06 -0.06 -12.42
N HIS A 125 -11.78 -0.35 -12.67
CA HIS A 125 -10.64 0.57 -12.50
C HIS A 125 -10.58 1.24 -11.11
N GLY A 126 -11.24 0.67 -10.08
CA GLY A 126 -11.42 1.30 -8.77
C GLY A 126 -12.37 2.50 -8.74
N LYS A 127 -12.96 2.84 -9.90
CA LYS A 127 -13.85 3.98 -10.11
C LYS A 127 -15.33 3.63 -10.05
N GLY A 128 -15.64 2.49 -9.44
CA GLY A 128 -16.99 2.03 -9.23
C GLY A 128 -17.03 0.81 -8.33
N ILE A 129 -18.22 0.25 -8.17
CA ILE A 129 -18.42 -1.01 -7.46
C ILE A 129 -18.91 -2.10 -8.42
N CYS A 130 -18.51 -3.34 -8.18
CA CYS A 130 -18.98 -4.47 -8.94
C CYS A 130 -20.31 -4.99 -8.38
N VAL A 131 -21.32 -5.12 -9.25
CA VAL A 131 -22.65 -5.66 -8.93
C VAL A 131 -23.04 -6.67 -9.99
N LYS A 132 -23.05 -7.97 -9.63
CA LYS A 132 -23.41 -9.08 -10.53
C LYS A 132 -22.60 -9.05 -11.86
N GLY A 133 -21.28 -8.92 -11.76
CA GLY A 133 -20.37 -8.90 -12.90
C GLY A 133 -20.39 -7.61 -13.73
N LYS A 134 -21.18 -6.59 -13.33
CA LYS A 134 -21.25 -5.28 -14.01
C LYS A 134 -20.80 -4.15 -13.11
N CYS A 135 -20.10 -3.18 -13.68
CA CYS A 135 -19.65 -2.01 -12.95
C CYS A 135 -20.75 -0.97 -12.76
N ARG A 136 -20.89 -0.48 -11.52
CA ARG A 136 -21.66 0.71 -11.19
C ARG A 136 -20.68 1.84 -10.85
N CYS A 137 -20.48 2.74 -11.81
CA CYS A 137 -19.46 3.78 -11.74
C CYS A 137 -19.81 4.92 -10.78
N TYR A 138 -18.78 5.50 -10.19
CA TYR A 138 -18.89 6.74 -9.43
C TYR A 138 -19.14 7.94 -10.36
N PRO A 139 -19.68 9.05 -9.85
CA PRO A 139 -19.86 10.26 -10.64
C PRO A 139 -18.57 10.69 -11.36
N GLY A 140 -18.69 10.98 -12.66
CA GLY A 140 -17.57 11.36 -13.53
C GLY A 140 -16.87 10.19 -14.25
N PHE A 141 -17.30 8.96 -14.00
CA PHE A 141 -16.82 7.75 -14.66
C PHE A 141 -17.99 7.02 -15.33
N THR A 142 -17.74 6.46 -16.51
CA THR A 142 -18.78 5.84 -17.35
C THR A 142 -18.22 4.64 -18.12
N GLY A 143 -19.10 3.94 -18.86
CA GLY A 143 -18.74 2.73 -19.61
C GLY A 143 -18.76 1.46 -18.75
N ASP A 144 -18.42 0.33 -19.37
CA ASP A 144 -18.53 -1.00 -18.75
C ASP A 144 -17.47 -1.26 -17.67
N ASP A 145 -16.38 -0.49 -17.67
CA ASP A 145 -15.23 -0.61 -16.78
C ASP A 145 -14.94 0.67 -15.98
N CYS A 146 -15.83 1.68 -16.02
CA CYS A 146 -15.68 2.95 -15.31
C CYS A 146 -14.45 3.78 -15.69
N LYS A 147 -14.17 3.86 -16.98
CA LYS A 147 -13.22 4.83 -17.51
C LYS A 147 -13.72 6.27 -17.31
N PRO A 148 -12.79 7.25 -17.25
CA PRO A 148 -13.17 8.67 -17.22
C PRO A 148 -14.06 9.00 -18.41
N GLU A 149 -15.17 9.69 -18.18
CA GLU A 149 -16.06 10.12 -19.27
C GLU A 149 -15.26 11.00 -20.26
N THR A 150 -15.33 10.71 -21.56
CA THR A 150 -14.52 11.40 -22.57
C THR A 150 -14.80 12.92 -22.62
N SER A 151 -16.03 13.32 -22.27
CA SER A 151 -16.46 14.72 -22.09
C SER A 151 -15.81 15.41 -20.88
N LEU A 152 -15.33 14.63 -19.90
CA LEU A 152 -14.67 15.09 -18.66
C LEU A 152 -13.15 14.96 -18.67
N LYS A 153 -12.53 14.36 -19.69
CA LYS A 153 -11.08 14.48 -19.90
C LYS A 153 -10.63 15.94 -20.04
N THR A 154 -11.52 16.80 -20.56
CA THR A 154 -11.33 18.26 -20.60
C THR A 154 -11.62 18.96 -19.28
N ALA A 155 -12.28 18.29 -18.32
CA ALA A 155 -12.67 18.88 -17.02
C ALA A 155 -11.75 18.43 -15.87
N ARG A 156 -11.15 17.23 -15.94
CA ARG A 156 -10.20 16.71 -14.95
C ARG A 156 -8.80 16.71 -15.54
N ILE A 157 -8.13 17.85 -15.43
CA ILE A 157 -6.73 18.00 -15.86
C ILE A 157 -5.85 17.41 -14.76
N LEU A 158 -5.24 16.25 -15.02
CA LEU A 158 -4.24 15.69 -14.11
C LEU A 158 -2.90 16.40 -14.30
N PRO A 159 -2.08 16.52 -13.23
CA PRO A 159 -0.75 17.07 -13.37
C PRO A 159 0.09 16.19 -14.29
N THR A 160 0.77 16.81 -15.25
CA THR A 160 1.80 16.16 -16.09
C THR A 160 3.20 16.25 -15.49
N MET A 161 3.34 17.03 -14.42
CA MET A 161 4.57 17.25 -13.68
C MET A 161 4.29 17.12 -12.19
N PHE A 162 5.19 16.46 -11.47
CA PHE A 162 5.15 16.32 -10.03
C PHE A 162 6.47 16.78 -9.45
N LEU A 163 6.43 17.67 -8.45
CA LEU A 163 7.61 18.17 -7.76
C LEU A 163 7.28 18.34 -6.28
N ASP A 164 8.01 17.65 -5.40
CA ASP A 164 7.95 17.89 -3.96
C ASP A 164 9.33 17.77 -3.30
N SER A 165 9.72 18.83 -2.60
CA SER A 165 10.93 18.91 -1.77
C SER A 165 10.62 18.88 -0.27
N PHE A 166 9.34 18.74 0.10
CA PHE A 166 8.85 18.68 1.48
C PHE A 166 9.14 19.89 2.38
N GLU A 167 9.83 20.93 1.90
CA GLU A 167 10.14 22.15 2.66
C GLU A 167 8.90 22.86 3.22
N ASN A 168 7.82 22.86 2.43
CA ASN A 168 6.55 23.48 2.77
C ASN A 168 5.57 22.52 3.46
N GLY A 169 6.02 21.33 3.85
CA GLY A 169 5.16 20.28 4.41
C GLY A 169 4.56 19.36 3.36
N LEU A 170 3.72 18.41 3.78
CA LEU A 170 2.99 17.51 2.88
C LEU A 170 1.82 18.24 2.21
N SER A 171 1.87 18.36 0.89
CA SER A 171 0.77 18.94 0.11
C SER A 171 -0.33 17.90 -0.16
N ALA A 172 -1.55 18.19 0.30
CA ALA A 172 -2.74 17.42 -0.02
C ALA A 172 -3.16 17.53 -1.50
N ASP A 173 -2.54 18.42 -2.27
CA ASP A 173 -2.76 18.51 -3.72
C ASP A 173 -1.87 17.56 -4.52
N LEU A 174 -0.73 17.16 -3.95
CA LEU A 174 0.24 16.27 -4.59
C LEU A 174 0.05 14.82 -4.13
N TRP A 175 -0.15 14.61 -2.83
CA TRP A 175 -0.20 13.28 -2.24
C TRP A 175 -1.64 12.88 -1.94
N GLU A 176 -2.03 11.69 -2.42
CA GLU A 176 -3.31 11.08 -2.07
C GLU A 176 -3.26 10.58 -0.62
N LEU A 177 -2.13 9.99 -0.25
CA LEU A 177 -1.97 9.32 1.03
C LEU A 177 -0.52 9.36 1.50
N ALA A 178 -0.31 9.72 2.76
CA ALA A 178 0.95 9.52 3.48
C ALA A 178 0.64 8.89 4.84
N LYS A 179 1.11 7.67 5.08
CA LYS A 179 0.94 6.92 6.33
C LYS A 179 2.30 6.56 6.91
N GLY A 180 2.39 6.57 8.24
CA GLY A 180 3.58 6.09 8.95
C GLY A 180 4.73 7.08 9.02
N GLY A 181 4.52 8.33 8.62
CA GLY A 181 5.57 9.35 8.57
C GLY A 181 5.08 10.78 8.71
N TRP A 182 6.03 11.69 8.90
CA TRP A 182 5.84 13.13 9.02
C TRP A 182 7.02 13.87 8.41
N ILE A 183 6.86 15.18 8.18
CA ILE A 183 7.96 16.01 7.68
C ILE A 183 8.91 16.35 8.82
N SER A 184 10.19 16.01 8.67
CA SER A 184 11.19 16.19 9.72
C SER A 184 12.61 16.31 9.15
N GLN A 185 13.60 16.46 10.05
CA GLN A 185 15.03 16.42 9.75
C GLN A 185 15.72 15.24 10.47
N GLU A 186 14.94 14.28 10.98
CA GLU A 186 15.42 13.24 11.92
C GLU A 186 16.33 12.17 11.29
N CYS A 187 16.32 12.05 9.96
CA CYS A 187 17.29 11.24 9.21
C CYS A 187 18.54 12.03 8.80
N GLY A 188 18.80 13.17 9.43
CA GLY A 188 19.95 14.02 9.18
C GLY A 188 19.93 14.65 7.80
N SER A 189 21.08 15.20 7.39
CA SER A 189 21.21 15.82 6.06
C SER A 189 21.20 14.76 4.96
N LEU A 190 20.40 15.00 3.92
CA LEU A 190 20.38 14.22 2.67
C LEU A 190 21.35 14.78 1.61
N ALA A 191 22.27 15.67 2.02
CA ALA A 191 23.25 16.28 1.13
C ALA A 191 24.19 15.24 0.50
N PRO A 192 24.72 15.49 -0.72
CA PRO A 192 24.49 16.68 -1.55
C PRO A 192 23.18 16.64 -2.36
N HIS A 193 22.36 15.60 -2.20
CA HIS A 193 21.25 15.31 -3.10
C HIS A 193 19.91 15.89 -2.66
N GLY A 194 19.74 16.08 -1.35
CA GLY A 194 18.62 16.76 -0.71
C GLY A 194 19.13 17.68 0.41
N GLY A 195 18.26 18.54 0.93
CA GLY A 195 18.66 19.47 1.97
C GLY A 195 17.46 20.16 2.57
N GLY A 196 17.49 20.32 3.89
CA GLY A 196 16.36 20.87 4.64
C GLY A 196 15.52 19.75 5.25
N LYS A 197 14.20 19.87 5.14
CA LYS A 197 13.22 18.92 5.65
C LYS A 197 12.93 17.85 4.59
N HIS A 198 12.58 16.66 5.06
CA HIS A 198 12.22 15.54 4.19
C HIS A 198 11.05 14.79 4.79
N LEU A 199 10.42 13.92 4.00
CA LEU A 199 9.48 12.95 4.53
C LEU A 199 10.22 11.89 5.32
N TYR A 200 9.93 11.78 6.60
CA TYR A 200 10.50 10.80 7.51
C TYR A 200 9.47 9.75 7.91
N MET A 201 9.81 8.48 7.71
CA MET A 201 8.94 7.33 7.97
C MET A 201 9.45 6.56 9.19
N GLY A 202 8.77 6.72 10.32
CA GLY A 202 9.20 6.15 11.60
C GLY A 202 8.06 5.79 12.56
N GLU A 203 6.79 6.00 12.17
CA GLU A 203 5.65 5.74 13.04
C GLU A 203 5.25 4.24 13.02
N CYS A 204 4.36 3.83 13.93
CA CYS A 204 3.68 2.53 13.86
C CYS A 204 2.80 2.42 12.60
N GLY A 205 2.44 1.18 12.24
CA GLY A 205 1.42 0.93 11.24
C GLY A 205 1.96 0.83 9.82
N VAL A 206 1.19 1.27 8.84
CA VAL A 206 1.65 1.23 7.44
C VAL A 206 2.57 2.40 7.18
N ARG A 207 3.74 2.14 6.61
CA ARG A 207 4.65 3.17 6.09
C ARG A 207 4.58 3.17 4.58
N GLU A 208 3.75 4.05 4.05
CA GLU A 208 3.58 4.23 2.61
C GLU A 208 3.28 5.68 2.27
N ILE A 209 3.70 6.10 1.09
CA ILE A 209 3.25 7.36 0.50
C ILE A 209 2.86 7.13 -0.95
N VAL A 210 1.72 7.70 -1.35
CA VAL A 210 1.07 7.50 -2.65
C VAL A 210 0.77 8.86 -3.28
N THR A 211 1.23 9.06 -4.52
CA THR A 211 0.91 10.27 -5.29
C THR A 211 -0.58 10.32 -5.60
N LYS A 212 -1.13 11.51 -5.83
CA LYS A 212 -2.36 11.63 -6.60
C LYS A 212 -2.16 11.08 -8.02
N GLU A 213 -3.27 10.90 -8.72
CA GLU A 213 -3.26 10.51 -10.12
C GLU A 213 -2.55 11.56 -10.98
N LEU A 214 -1.71 11.09 -11.88
CA LEU A 214 -0.93 11.88 -12.82
C LEU A 214 -1.26 11.49 -14.25
N ASP A 215 -1.06 12.42 -15.18
CA ASP A 215 -0.97 12.09 -16.60
C ASP A 215 0.51 11.94 -16.98
N THR A 216 0.96 10.69 -17.05
CA THR A 216 2.34 10.33 -17.36
C THR A 216 2.53 9.96 -18.81
N SER A 217 1.57 10.26 -19.69
CA SER A 217 1.66 9.95 -21.13
C SER A 217 2.87 10.57 -21.82
N ALA A 218 3.30 11.74 -21.38
CA ALA A 218 4.51 12.42 -21.86
C ALA A 218 5.70 12.32 -20.88
N ALA A 219 5.51 11.71 -19.71
CA ALA A 219 6.54 11.62 -18.69
C ALA A 219 7.62 10.60 -19.08
N SER A 220 8.86 10.93 -18.76
CA SER A 220 10.05 10.17 -19.10
C SER A 220 10.75 9.58 -17.89
N LYS A 221 10.80 10.33 -16.77
CA LYS A 221 11.63 10.00 -15.61
C LYS A 221 10.88 10.20 -14.31
N LEU A 222 11.17 9.31 -13.37
CA LEU A 222 10.85 9.45 -11.96
C LEU A 222 12.16 9.53 -11.18
N MET A 223 12.32 10.58 -10.37
CA MET A 223 13.53 10.86 -9.62
C MET A 223 13.19 11.17 -8.17
N PHE A 224 14.06 10.77 -7.25
CA PHE A 224 13.93 11.08 -5.82
C PHE A 224 15.23 10.81 -5.10
N VAL A 225 15.33 11.31 -3.87
CA VAL A 225 16.40 11.00 -2.94
C VAL A 225 15.87 10.06 -1.87
N LEU A 226 16.59 8.97 -1.63
CA LEU A 226 16.22 7.98 -0.64
C LEU A 226 17.37 7.70 0.33
N ARG A 227 17.01 7.54 1.60
CA ARG A 227 17.86 7.01 2.66
C ARG A 227 17.08 5.99 3.48
N ILE A 228 17.67 4.85 3.81
CA ILE A 228 17.11 3.81 4.68
C ILE A 228 18.09 3.55 5.83
N GLY A 229 17.76 4.06 7.02
CA GLY A 229 18.65 4.11 8.16
C GLY A 229 19.91 4.94 7.94
N SER A 230 20.79 4.96 8.93
CA SER A 230 22.07 5.66 8.93
C SER A 230 23.20 4.74 9.37
N GLU A 231 24.43 5.00 8.89
CA GLU A 231 25.65 4.37 9.41
C GLU A 231 26.11 4.96 10.73
N GLU A 232 25.73 6.21 11.02
CA GLU A 232 26.25 6.99 12.16
C GLU A 232 25.58 6.61 13.50
N GLY A 233 24.74 5.58 13.53
CA GLY A 233 24.19 5.04 14.77
C GLY A 233 23.22 5.98 15.50
N PHE A 234 22.65 6.98 14.82
CA PHE A 234 21.59 7.80 15.42
C PHE A 234 20.37 6.92 15.71
N SER A 235 19.88 6.98 16.95
CA SER A 235 18.62 6.33 17.34
C SER A 235 17.44 6.79 16.47
N GLN A 236 17.51 7.99 15.93
CA GLN A 236 16.48 8.62 15.12
C GLN A 236 16.41 8.09 13.68
N CYS A 237 17.44 7.45 13.13
CA CYS A 237 17.37 6.92 11.77
C CYS A 237 18.28 5.70 11.64
N HIS A 238 17.75 4.53 11.97
CA HIS A 238 18.51 3.29 12.00
C HIS A 238 17.71 2.15 11.38
N VAL A 239 18.41 1.08 11.01
CA VAL A 239 17.80 -0.15 10.49
C VAL A 239 18.53 -1.35 11.04
N ASN A 240 17.79 -2.29 11.61
CA ASN A 240 18.36 -3.52 12.16
C ASN A 240 18.49 -4.58 11.04
N LEU A 241 19.69 -4.68 10.48
CA LEU A 241 20.02 -5.61 9.40
C LEU A 241 20.40 -7.03 9.87
N LEU A 242 20.41 -7.27 11.18
CA LEU A 242 20.70 -8.57 11.77
C LEU A 242 19.44 -9.44 11.92
N HIS A 243 18.25 -8.83 11.82
CA HIS A 243 16.99 -9.55 11.85
C HIS A 243 16.83 -10.48 10.64
N ALA A 244 16.17 -11.64 10.82
CA ALA A 244 15.97 -12.62 9.75
C ALA A 244 15.23 -12.03 8.52
N SER A 245 14.24 -11.17 8.78
CA SER A 245 13.48 -10.43 7.77
C SER A 245 14.12 -9.09 7.35
N ALA A 246 15.46 -8.97 7.40
CA ALA A 246 16.13 -7.71 7.06
C ALA A 246 15.85 -7.23 5.62
N SER A 247 15.60 -8.14 4.67
CA SER A 247 15.21 -7.79 3.30
C SER A 247 13.83 -7.12 3.22
N ASP A 248 12.92 -7.43 4.16
CA ASP A 248 11.55 -6.90 4.17
C ASP A 248 11.48 -5.46 4.68
N LYS A 249 12.58 -4.96 5.22
CA LYS A 249 12.76 -3.56 5.66
C LYS A 249 13.12 -2.62 4.52
N SER A 250 13.26 -3.16 3.31
CA SER A 250 13.50 -2.42 2.07
C SER A 250 12.32 -1.53 1.72
N VAL A 251 12.57 -0.49 0.91
CA VAL A 251 11.50 0.35 0.36
C VAL A 251 11.21 -0.09 -1.08
N VAL A 252 9.97 -0.47 -1.35
CA VAL A 252 9.50 -0.89 -2.67
C VAL A 252 8.90 0.32 -3.39
N LEU A 253 9.32 0.55 -4.63
CA LEU A 253 8.70 1.50 -5.55
C LEU A 253 7.80 0.77 -6.53
N GLN A 254 6.54 1.19 -6.58
CA GLN A 254 5.50 0.62 -7.44
C GLN A 254 4.68 1.70 -8.13
N TYR A 255 3.95 1.33 -9.17
CA TYR A 255 2.92 2.16 -9.79
C TYR A 255 1.60 1.41 -9.91
N SER A 256 0.50 2.16 -10.05
CA SER A 256 -0.82 1.61 -10.30
C SER A 256 -1.49 2.35 -11.45
N ILE A 257 -2.23 1.59 -12.26
CA ILE A 257 -3.04 2.07 -13.40
C ILE A 257 -4.55 1.82 -13.17
N ASP A 258 -4.92 1.37 -11.97
CA ASP A 258 -6.26 0.95 -11.59
C ASP A 258 -6.63 1.45 -10.18
N ASP A 259 -6.22 2.69 -9.88
CA ASP A 259 -6.56 3.42 -8.65
C ASP A 259 -6.02 2.79 -7.35
N GLY A 260 -4.93 2.03 -7.46
CA GLY A 260 -4.28 1.36 -6.33
C GLY A 260 -4.88 0.00 -5.97
N ILE A 261 -5.73 -0.58 -6.82
CA ILE A 261 -6.21 -1.96 -6.67
C ILE A 261 -5.04 -2.93 -6.83
N SER A 262 -4.26 -2.77 -7.90
CA SER A 262 -3.05 -3.53 -8.15
C SER A 262 -1.85 -2.60 -8.28
N TRP A 263 -0.67 -3.12 -7.92
CA TRP A 263 0.58 -2.37 -7.89
C TRP A 263 1.65 -3.12 -8.65
N GLU A 264 2.11 -2.54 -9.75
CA GLU A 264 3.19 -3.09 -10.57
C GLU A 264 4.55 -2.58 -10.07
N PHE A 265 5.56 -3.46 -10.10
CA PHE A 265 6.89 -3.18 -9.57
C PHE A 265 7.76 -2.35 -10.50
N ILE A 266 8.49 -1.38 -9.92
CA ILE A 266 9.55 -0.63 -10.59
C ILE A 266 10.92 -1.01 -10.02
N ALA A 267 11.09 -0.89 -8.69
CA ALA A 267 12.38 -1.07 -8.05
C ALA A 267 12.28 -1.45 -6.57
N LEU A 268 13.28 -2.19 -6.08
CA LEU A 268 13.46 -2.57 -4.69
C LEU A 268 14.71 -1.89 -4.13
N HIS A 269 14.57 -1.15 -3.04
CA HIS A 269 15.66 -0.41 -2.42
C HIS A 269 16.08 -1.10 -1.11
N SER A 270 17.14 -1.88 -1.18
CA SER A 270 17.66 -2.65 -0.05
C SER A 270 18.17 -1.76 1.08
N ALA A 271 17.71 -2.01 2.31
CA ALA A 271 18.20 -1.29 3.48
C ALA A 271 19.72 -1.40 3.71
N ARG A 272 20.39 -2.38 3.08
CA ARG A 272 21.85 -2.54 3.13
C ARG A 272 22.59 -1.51 2.29
N ASP A 273 21.98 -1.09 1.17
CA ASP A 273 22.64 -0.25 0.16
C ASP A 273 22.30 1.24 0.33
N PHE A 274 21.22 1.56 1.04
CA PHE A 274 20.66 2.90 1.13
C PHE A 274 20.90 3.62 2.47
N LYS A 275 21.89 3.20 3.27
CA LYS A 275 22.24 3.90 4.53
C LYS A 275 22.79 5.31 4.34
N GLN A 276 23.36 5.56 3.18
CA GLN A 276 23.78 6.87 2.72
C GLN A 276 22.73 7.43 1.73
N PRO A 277 22.44 8.74 1.76
CA PRO A 277 21.49 9.35 0.82
C PRO A 277 21.90 9.11 -0.63
N ARG A 278 20.96 8.67 -1.47
CA ARG A 278 21.20 8.46 -2.91
C ARG A 278 20.10 9.13 -3.73
N ARG A 279 20.50 9.86 -4.78
CA ARG A 279 19.57 10.30 -5.82
C ARG A 279 19.36 9.16 -6.82
N LEU A 280 18.10 8.79 -7.00
CA LEU A 280 17.66 7.72 -7.89
C LEU A 280 16.97 8.32 -9.11
N VAL A 281 17.11 7.64 -10.24
CA VAL A 281 16.50 8.01 -11.51
C VAL A 281 16.01 6.75 -12.18
N TYR A 282 14.72 6.66 -12.42
CA TYR A 282 14.07 5.57 -13.13
C TYR A 282 13.39 6.11 -14.39
N GLU A 283 13.44 5.33 -15.46
CA GLU A 283 12.59 5.59 -16.63
C GLU A 283 11.16 5.17 -16.31
N ILE A 284 10.17 5.97 -16.73
CA ILE A 284 8.77 5.62 -16.57
C ILE A 284 8.48 4.37 -17.43
N PRO A 285 8.00 3.26 -16.84
CA PRO A 285 7.65 2.07 -17.61
C PRO A 285 6.65 2.38 -18.72
N GLU A 286 6.77 1.74 -19.88
CA GLU A 286 5.91 2.06 -21.04
C GLU A 286 4.42 1.87 -20.73
N ARG A 287 4.08 0.86 -19.92
CA ARG A 287 2.70 0.62 -19.44
C ARG A 287 2.19 1.68 -18.47
N ALA A 288 3.10 2.42 -17.84
CA ALA A 288 2.82 3.53 -16.96
C ALA A 288 2.78 4.88 -17.69
N LYS A 289 2.96 4.95 -19.02
CA LYS A 289 2.85 6.20 -19.78
C LYS A 289 1.42 6.45 -20.26
N ILE A 290 0.51 6.61 -19.31
CA ILE A 290 -0.92 6.78 -19.57
C ILE A 290 -1.53 7.83 -18.64
N TYR A 291 -2.78 8.16 -18.88
CA TYR A 291 -3.57 9.01 -18.00
C TYR A 291 -4.03 8.23 -16.75
N GLY A 292 -3.88 8.81 -15.55
CA GLY A 292 -4.44 8.28 -14.31
C GLY A 292 -3.50 7.34 -13.54
N VAL A 293 -2.18 7.57 -13.61
CA VAL A 293 -1.18 6.72 -12.95
C VAL A 293 -0.86 7.25 -11.55
N ARG A 294 -0.63 6.33 -10.61
CA ARG A 294 -0.16 6.64 -9.25
C ARG A 294 1.16 5.95 -8.99
N PHE A 295 2.03 6.57 -8.21
CA PHE A 295 3.26 5.96 -7.71
C PHE A 295 3.20 5.80 -6.20
N ARG A 296 3.82 4.72 -5.70
CA ARG A 296 3.89 4.42 -4.27
C ARG A 296 5.29 4.00 -3.85
N TRP A 297 5.70 4.53 -2.70
CA TRP A 297 6.82 4.03 -1.91
C TRP A 297 6.25 3.36 -0.67
N TRP A 298 6.63 2.10 -0.44
CA TRP A 298 6.08 1.30 0.64
C TRP A 298 7.18 0.46 1.31
N GLN A 299 7.16 0.44 2.64
CA GLN A 299 8.00 -0.45 3.45
C GLN A 299 7.16 -1.65 3.93
N PRO A 300 7.45 -2.89 3.48
CA PRO A 300 6.67 -4.07 3.83
C PRO A 300 6.70 -4.43 5.31
N PHE A 301 7.86 -4.27 5.95
CA PHE A 301 8.07 -4.68 7.33
C PHE A 301 8.97 -3.69 8.10
N HIS A 302 8.68 -3.51 9.38
CA HIS A 302 9.51 -2.78 10.33
C HIS A 302 9.23 -3.30 11.76
N GLU A 303 10.17 -3.10 12.68
CA GLU A 303 10.06 -3.57 14.08
C GLU A 303 9.22 -2.65 14.99
N GLY A 304 8.48 -1.70 14.42
CA GLY A 304 7.61 -0.77 15.13
C GLY A 304 8.12 0.68 15.12
N ARG A 305 7.58 1.49 16.04
CA ARG A 305 7.81 2.93 16.12
C ARG A 305 9.26 3.23 16.47
N GLY A 306 9.89 4.12 15.72
CA GLY A 306 11.28 4.50 15.93
C GLY A 306 12.28 3.42 15.54
N TYR A 307 11.88 2.39 14.81
CA TYR A 307 12.77 1.37 14.24
C TYR A 307 12.64 1.30 12.72
N ASP A 308 13.74 0.94 12.05
CA ASP A 308 13.82 0.70 10.60
C ASP A 308 13.34 1.89 9.76
N GLN A 309 13.80 3.09 10.10
CA GLN A 309 13.30 4.32 9.51
C GLN A 309 13.93 4.60 8.14
N TRP A 310 13.19 5.34 7.32
CA TRP A 310 13.66 5.80 6.02
C TRP A 310 13.18 7.22 5.74
N ALA A 311 13.87 7.90 4.84
CA ALA A 311 13.57 9.26 4.43
C ALA A 311 13.51 9.39 2.91
N LEU A 312 12.55 10.17 2.44
CA LEU A 312 12.30 10.48 1.04
C LEU A 312 12.34 12.00 0.84
N ASP A 313 13.03 12.44 -0.20
CA ASP A 313 13.19 13.85 -0.53
C ASP A 313 13.26 14.08 -2.05
N ASN A 314 13.04 15.32 -2.49
CA ASN A 314 13.12 15.78 -3.88
C ASN A 314 12.46 14.83 -4.90
N VAL A 315 11.18 14.52 -4.70
CA VAL A 315 10.42 13.67 -5.61
C VAL A 315 10.03 14.47 -6.84
N GLU A 316 10.46 13.99 -8.01
CA GLU A 316 10.25 14.63 -9.30
C GLU A 316 9.72 13.60 -10.32
N ILE A 317 8.62 13.92 -11.00
CA ILE A 317 8.10 13.13 -12.14
C ILE A 317 7.91 14.07 -13.31
N VAL A 318 8.66 13.81 -14.40
CA VAL A 318 8.78 14.69 -15.59
C VAL A 318 8.88 13.89 -16.87
#